data_AF-A0A8S4SQP9-F1
#
_entry.id   AF-A0A8S4SQP9-F1
#
_cell.length_a   1.000
_cell.length_b   1.000
_cell.length_c   1.000
_cell.angle_alpha   90.00
_cell.angle_beta   90.00
_cell.angle_gamma   90.00
#
_symmetry.space_group_name_H-M   'P 1'
#
loop_
_entity.id
_entity.type
_entity.pdbx_description
1 polymer ?
#
loop_
_entity_poly.entity_id
_entity_poly.type
_entity_poly.pdbx_seq_one_letter_code
_entity_poly.pdbx_strand_id
1 'polypeptide(L)'
;MGLIRRLRVTHRAMDRAMLGVSLRDQIRNEEIRRRTRVTDIAQRVAKLNWAWHIARRTDGRWGLKVLEWRSRTDKRSVGRTPTRWTDDIRRVAGSRWRQAAQDRVLWNSLQNINVDVNWLT
;
A
#
# COMPACT_ATOMS: atom_id res chain seq x y z
N MET A 1 -11.05 8.69 -8.11
CA MET A 1 -11.23 7.36 -7.48
C MET A 1 -9.90 6.61 -7.47
N GLY A 2 -9.28 6.41 -6.31
CA GLY A 2 -7.94 5.82 -6.21
C GLY A 2 -7.86 4.32 -6.55
N LEU A 3 -6.72 3.86 -7.04
CA LEU A 3 -6.42 2.48 -7.44
C LEU A 3 -6.74 1.46 -6.33
N ILE A 4 -6.40 1.77 -5.09
CA ILE A 4 -6.64 0.91 -3.90
C ILE A 4 -8.13 0.63 -3.71
N ARG A 5 -9.01 1.61 -3.94
CA ARG A 5 -10.46 1.43 -3.81
C ARG A 5 -10.97 0.42 -4.85
N ARG A 6 -10.46 0.49 -6.08
CA ARG A 6 -10.84 -0.46 -7.15
C ARG A 6 -10.40 -1.88 -6.79
N LEU A 7 -9.16 -2.05 -6.34
CA LEU A 7 -8.63 -3.33 -5.89
C LEU A 7 -9.41 -3.92 -4.70
N ARG A 8 -9.83 -3.08 -3.75
CA ARG A 8 -10.70 -3.52 -2.65
C ARG A 8 -12.06 -3.99 -3.15
N VAL A 9 -12.69 -3.25 -4.06
CA VAL A 9 -14.01 -3.64 -4.61
C VAL A 9 -13.91 -4.97 -5.36
N THR A 10 -12.90 -5.15 -6.21
CA THR A 10 -12.70 -6.42 -6.92
C THR A 10 -12.44 -7.57 -5.96
N HIS A 11 -11.63 -7.35 -4.92
CA HIS A 11 -11.38 -8.38 -3.90
C HIS A 11 -12.66 -8.80 -3.19
N ARG A 12 -13.52 -7.84 -2.81
CA ARG A 12 -14.80 -8.11 -2.14
C ARG A 12 -15.81 -8.86 -3.00
N ALA A 13 -15.73 -8.70 -4.31
CA ALA A 13 -16.54 -9.48 -5.25
C ALA A 13 -16.01 -10.93 -5.33
N MET A 14 -14.69 -11.10 -5.38
CA MET A 14 -14.05 -12.42 -5.38
C MET A 14 -14.33 -13.20 -4.09
N ASP A 15 -14.18 -12.58 -2.91
CA ASP A 15 -14.48 -13.19 -1.61
C ASP A 15 -15.92 -13.73 -1.55
N ARG A 16 -16.88 -12.98 -2.12
CA ARG A 16 -18.29 -13.39 -2.17
C ARG A 16 -18.51 -14.56 -3.12
N ALA A 17 -17.90 -14.52 -4.29
CA ALA A 17 -17.96 -15.60 -5.26
C ALA A 17 -17.37 -16.91 -4.70
N MET A 18 -16.26 -16.83 -3.95
CA MET A 18 -15.64 -18.00 -3.30
C MET A 18 -16.57 -18.69 -2.29
N LEU A 19 -17.40 -17.91 -1.59
CA LEU A 19 -18.33 -18.41 -0.59
C LEU A 19 -19.75 -18.64 -1.13
N GLY A 20 -20.00 -18.37 -2.42
CA GLY A 20 -21.32 -18.49 -3.04
C GLY A 20 -22.39 -17.55 -2.47
N VAL A 21 -22.00 -16.44 -1.84
CA VAL A 21 -22.92 -15.51 -1.16
C VAL A 21 -23.22 -14.28 -2.01
N SER A 22 -24.50 -13.93 -2.04
CA SER A 22 -25.03 -12.77 -2.74
C SER A 22 -25.07 -11.55 -1.82
N LEU A 23 -25.40 -10.39 -2.39
CA LEU A 23 -25.66 -9.18 -1.59
C LEU A 23 -26.96 -9.29 -0.77
N ARG A 24 -27.87 -10.19 -1.13
CA ARG A 24 -29.16 -10.38 -0.44
C ARG A 24 -29.02 -11.08 0.89
N ASP A 25 -27.96 -11.87 1.05
CA ASP A 25 -27.68 -12.58 2.30
C ASP A 25 -27.27 -11.62 3.43
N GLN A 26 -27.01 -10.33 3.10
CA GLN A 26 -26.67 -9.26 4.03
C GLN A 26 -25.57 -9.61 5.04
N ILE A 27 -24.67 -10.53 4.65
CA ILE A 27 -23.58 -10.98 5.50
C ILE A 27 -22.56 -9.87 5.64
N ARG A 28 -22.18 -9.59 6.90
CA ARG A 28 -21.17 -8.59 7.21
C ARG A 28 -19.85 -8.92 6.53
N ASN A 29 -19.19 -7.87 6.06
CA ASN A 29 -17.89 -7.93 5.40
C ASN A 29 -16.78 -8.53 6.30
N GLU A 30 -16.92 -8.43 7.63
CA GLU A 30 -16.04 -9.07 8.62
C GLU A 30 -16.22 -10.58 8.63
N GLU A 31 -17.46 -11.05 8.57
CA GLU A 31 -17.78 -12.48 8.59
C GLU A 31 -17.27 -13.18 7.32
N ILE A 32 -17.41 -12.52 6.16
CA ILE A 32 -16.85 -12.99 4.89
C ILE A 32 -15.32 -13.16 5.01
N ARG A 33 -14.62 -12.18 5.59
CA ARG A 33 -13.16 -12.25 5.82
C ARG A 33 -12.76 -13.35 6.79
N ARG A 34 -13.54 -13.56 7.86
CA ARG A 34 -13.31 -14.63 8.84
C ARG A 34 -13.38 -16.01 8.18
N ARG A 35 -14.32 -16.19 7.25
CA ARG A 35 -14.52 -17.43 6.50
C ARG A 35 -13.46 -17.65 5.43
N THR A 36 -13.13 -16.64 4.61
CA THR A 36 -12.14 -16.81 3.53
C THR A 36 -10.71 -16.87 4.06
N ARG A 37 -10.40 -16.21 5.19
CA ARG A 37 -9.03 -16.06 5.73
C ARG A 37 -8.03 -15.47 4.71
N VAL A 38 -8.53 -14.88 3.62
CA VAL A 38 -7.71 -14.28 2.58
C VAL A 38 -7.23 -12.91 3.07
N THR A 39 -5.94 -12.64 2.91
CA THR A 39 -5.34 -11.36 3.29
C THR A 39 -5.80 -10.25 2.33
N ASP A 40 -6.15 -9.07 2.86
CA ASP A 40 -6.68 -7.98 2.04
C ASP A 40 -5.66 -7.56 0.97
N ILE A 41 -6.07 -7.46 -0.29
CA ILE A 41 -5.18 -7.05 -1.40
C ILE A 41 -4.53 -5.69 -1.13
N ALA A 42 -5.21 -4.76 -0.46
CA ALA A 42 -4.58 -3.48 -0.08
C ALA A 42 -3.44 -3.69 0.92
N GLN A 43 -3.59 -4.63 1.87
CA GLN A 43 -2.50 -5.03 2.76
C GLN A 43 -1.40 -5.75 1.99
N ARG A 44 -1.74 -6.63 1.03
CA ARG A 44 -0.76 -7.34 0.20
C ARG A 44 0.05 -6.39 -0.67
N VAL A 45 -0.59 -5.41 -1.29
CA VAL A 45 0.05 -4.36 -2.10
C VAL A 45 0.93 -3.48 -1.23
N ALA A 46 0.49 -3.12 -0.01
CA ALA A 46 1.33 -2.44 0.98
C ALA A 46 2.47 -3.35 1.52
N LYS A 47 2.29 -4.67 1.48
CA LYS A 47 3.33 -5.69 1.74
C LYS A 47 4.17 -6.03 0.52
N LEU A 48 3.95 -5.38 -0.62
CA LEU A 48 4.74 -5.47 -1.85
C LEU A 48 5.28 -4.08 -2.21
N ASN A 49 5.78 -3.30 -1.23
CA ASN A 49 6.60 -2.11 -1.48
C ASN A 49 7.94 -2.48 -2.15
N TRP A 50 7.87 -2.68 -3.45
CA TRP A 50 8.96 -2.44 -4.41
C TRP A 50 9.88 -1.27 -4.01
N ALA A 51 9.37 -0.23 -3.35
CA ALA A 51 10.12 0.89 -2.79
C ALA A 51 11.29 0.50 -1.87
N TRP A 52 11.17 -0.51 -0.99
CA TRP A 52 12.30 -0.94 -0.15
C TRP A 52 13.31 -1.77 -0.94
N HIS A 53 12.87 -2.49 -1.97
CA HIS A 53 13.79 -3.18 -2.87
C HIS A 53 14.61 -2.17 -3.65
N ILE A 54 14.01 -1.05 -4.03
CA ILE A 54 14.71 0.05 -4.69
C ILE A 54 15.62 0.81 -3.70
N ALA A 55 15.19 1.08 -2.46
CA ALA A 55 15.99 1.82 -1.49
C ALA A 55 17.28 1.10 -1.05
N ARG A 56 17.31 -0.23 -1.13
CA ARG A 56 18.50 -1.04 -0.81
C ARG A 56 19.43 -1.25 -1.99
N ARG A 57 19.02 -0.88 -3.20
CA ARG A 57 19.88 -1.01 -4.37
C ARG A 57 20.91 0.11 -4.39
N THR A 58 22.17 -0.28 -4.48
CA THR A 58 23.33 0.61 -4.64
C THR A 58 23.86 0.62 -6.08
N ASP A 59 23.19 -0.10 -6.99
CA ASP A 59 23.62 -0.35 -8.38
C ASP A 59 23.45 0.85 -9.34
N GLY A 60 23.14 2.05 -8.80
CA GLY A 60 22.98 3.27 -9.59
C GLY A 60 21.84 3.24 -10.62
N ARG A 61 20.97 2.22 -10.60
CA ARG A 61 19.90 2.05 -11.58
C ARG A 61 18.82 3.12 -11.43
N TRP A 62 18.12 3.35 -12.52
CA TRP A 62 17.03 4.33 -12.64
C TRP A 62 15.93 4.23 -11.58
N GLY A 63 15.74 3.10 -10.90
CA GLY A 63 14.71 2.94 -9.86
C GLY A 63 14.80 3.99 -8.74
N LEU A 64 16.00 4.28 -8.25
CA LEU A 64 16.19 5.32 -7.22
C LEU A 64 15.91 6.72 -7.80
N LYS A 65 16.36 6.95 -9.03
CA LYS A 65 16.11 8.22 -9.75
C LYS A 65 14.62 8.46 -9.95
N VAL A 66 13.85 7.43 -10.31
CA VAL A 66 12.39 7.48 -10.50
C VAL A 66 11.66 7.82 -9.20
N LEU A 67 12.11 7.30 -8.05
CA LEU A 67 11.50 7.62 -6.75
C LEU A 67 11.61 9.10 -6.37
N GLU A 68 12.71 9.74 -6.76
CA GLU A 68 12.98 11.16 -6.51
C GLU A 68 12.58 12.05 -7.69
N TRP A 69 12.25 11.42 -8.84
CA TRP A 69 11.99 12.11 -10.10
C TRP A 69 10.75 12.99 -10.00
N ARG A 70 10.85 14.14 -10.67
CA ARG A 70 9.76 15.10 -10.81
C ARG A 70 9.76 15.60 -12.25
N SER A 71 8.61 15.53 -12.90
CA SER A 71 8.41 16.20 -14.20
C SER A 71 8.63 17.71 -14.01
N ARG A 72 9.54 18.28 -14.81
CA ARG A 72 9.83 19.72 -14.80
C ARG A 72 8.80 20.53 -15.62
N THR A 73 8.07 19.86 -16.50
CA THR A 73 7.20 20.48 -17.50
C THR A 73 5.79 20.75 -16.96
N ASP A 74 5.37 20.04 -15.92
CA ASP A 74 3.99 20.08 -15.45
C ASP A 74 3.78 21.18 -14.39
N LYS A 75 2.90 22.15 -14.70
CA LYS A 75 2.50 23.24 -13.79
C LYS A 75 1.28 22.78 -12.99
N ARG A 76 1.43 22.64 -11.66
CA ARG A 76 0.33 22.24 -10.76
C ARG A 76 -0.64 23.40 -10.49
N SER A 77 -1.88 23.06 -10.13
CA SER A 77 -2.87 24.01 -9.65
C SER A 77 -2.44 24.66 -8.32
N VAL A 78 -2.84 25.92 -8.12
CA VAL A 78 -2.56 26.70 -6.91
C VAL A 78 -3.10 25.97 -5.66
N GLY A 79 -2.29 25.86 -4.61
CA GLY A 79 -2.68 25.28 -3.32
C GLY A 79 -2.30 23.81 -3.08
N ARG A 80 -1.71 23.08 -4.06
CA ARG A 80 -1.18 21.73 -3.82
C ARG A 80 0.34 21.67 -3.97
N THR A 81 1.01 21.33 -2.87
CA THR A 81 2.46 21.08 -2.87
C THR A 81 2.80 19.93 -3.82
N PRO A 82 3.88 20.05 -4.60
CA PRO A 82 4.34 19.02 -5.50
C PRO A 82 4.65 17.67 -4.81
N THR A 83 3.74 16.70 -4.91
CA THR A 83 3.94 15.35 -4.35
C THR A 83 4.86 14.52 -5.26
N ARG A 84 5.87 13.88 -4.66
CA ARG A 84 6.74 12.85 -5.26
C ARG A 84 6.26 11.47 -4.82
N TRP A 85 6.66 10.42 -5.54
CA TRP A 85 6.45 9.04 -5.08
C TRP A 85 7.08 8.77 -3.70
N THR A 86 8.17 9.49 -3.41
CA THR A 86 8.79 9.50 -2.08
C THR A 86 7.87 10.01 -0.96
N ASP A 87 6.92 10.89 -1.26
CA ASP A 87 6.04 11.49 -0.25
C ASP A 87 4.91 10.53 0.14
N ASP A 88 4.46 9.67 -0.78
CA ASP A 88 3.58 8.54 -0.44
C ASP A 88 4.29 7.58 0.52
N ILE A 89 5.56 7.30 0.27
CA ILE A 89 6.38 6.43 1.13
C ILE A 89 6.61 7.07 2.51
N ARG A 90 6.93 8.36 2.55
CA ARG A 90 7.12 9.11 3.81
C ARG A 90 5.86 9.17 4.66
N ARG A 91 4.68 9.21 4.05
CA ARG A 91 3.40 9.20 4.78
C ARG A 91 3.18 7.89 5.53
N VAL A 92 3.67 6.78 4.98
CA VAL A 92 3.47 5.44 5.55
C VAL A 92 4.63 5.02 6.45
N ALA A 93 5.87 5.28 6.04
CA ALA A 93 7.08 4.78 6.70
C ALA A 93 7.90 5.87 7.42
N GLY A 94 7.40 7.11 7.45
CA GLY A 94 8.06 8.24 8.09
C GLY A 94 9.20 8.87 7.27
N SER A 95 9.75 9.97 7.77
CA SER A 95 10.82 10.72 7.08
C SER A 95 12.12 9.93 6.92
N ARG A 96 12.42 9.04 7.88
CA ARG A 96 13.61 8.17 7.93
C ARG A 96 13.42 6.83 7.20
N TRP A 97 12.40 6.71 6.34
CA TRP A 97 12.08 5.46 5.64
C TRP A 97 13.26 4.84 4.87
N ARG A 98 14.20 5.64 4.35
CA ARG A 98 15.41 5.12 3.66
C ARG A 98 16.34 4.37 4.61
N GLN A 99 16.52 4.87 5.83
CA GLN A 99 17.32 4.23 6.87
C GLN A 99 16.59 3.00 7.40
N ALA A 100 15.28 3.14 7.64
CA ALA A 100 14.44 2.02 8.06
C ALA A 100 14.36 0.90 7.01
N ALA A 101 14.45 1.24 5.72
CA ALA A 101 14.50 0.25 4.64
C ALA A 101 15.83 -0.50 4.53
N GLN A 102 16.92 0.03 5.10
CA GLN A 102 18.21 -0.69 5.21
C GLN A 102 18.19 -1.70 6.36
N ASP A 103 17.49 -1.39 7.45
CA ASP A 103 17.29 -2.30 8.57
C ASP A 103 16.15 -3.31 8.30
N ARG A 104 16.54 -4.57 8.07
CA ARG A 104 15.60 -5.66 7.77
C ARG A 104 14.68 -5.99 8.96
N VAL A 105 15.13 -5.78 10.20
CA VAL A 105 14.38 -6.09 11.42
C VAL A 105 13.34 -5.01 11.67
N LEU A 106 13.74 -3.74 11.62
CA LEU A 106 12.84 -2.59 11.74
C LEU A 106 11.80 -2.56 10.62
N TRP A 107 12.16 -3.01 9.42
CA TRP A 107 11.20 -3.09 8.33
C TRP A 107 10.18 -4.21 8.51
N ASN A 108 10.60 -5.40 8.94
CA ASN A 108 9.67 -6.48 9.26
C ASN A 108 8.69 -6.07 10.36
N SER A 109 9.14 -5.30 11.37
CA SER A 109 8.25 -4.78 12.41
C SER A 109 7.27 -3.73 11.88
N LEU A 110 7.69 -2.79 11.02
CA LEU A 110 6.80 -1.83 10.37
C LEU A 110 5.78 -2.50 9.44
N GLN A 111 6.16 -3.58 8.76
CA GLN A 111 5.23 -4.40 7.98
C GLN A 111 4.18 -5.07 8.85
N ASN A 112 4.54 -5.52 10.05
CA ASN A 112 3.61 -6.13 11.00
C ASN A 112 2.72 -5.06 11.65
N ILE A 113 3.27 -3.92 12.05
CA ILE A 113 2.53 -2.81 12.67
C ILE A 113 1.50 -2.23 11.70
N ASN A 114 1.82 -2.01 10.43
CA ASN A 114 0.86 -1.52 9.43
C ASN A 114 -0.28 -2.54 9.15
N VAL A 115 -0.06 -3.78 9.60
CA VAL A 115 -1.00 -4.90 9.64
C VAL A 115 -1.54 -5.07 11.06
N ASP A 116 -1.53 -4.04 11.91
CA ASP A 116 -2.19 -4.01 13.21
C ASP A 116 -2.96 -2.69 13.41
N VAL A 117 -2.45 -1.57 12.86
CA VAL A 117 -3.07 -0.24 13.01
C VAL A 117 -4.36 -0.03 12.17
N ASN A 118 -4.71 -0.94 11.25
CA ASN A 118 -5.96 -0.82 10.47
C ASN A 118 -7.13 -1.63 11.06
N TRP A 119 -6.98 -2.22 12.26
CA TRP A 119 -8.00 -3.10 12.86
C TRP A 119 -8.92 -2.39 13.85
N LEU A 120 -8.72 -1.08 14.07
CA LEU A 120 -9.49 -0.28 15.03
C LEU A 120 -9.95 1.10 14.50
N THR A 121 -10.08 1.27 13.19
CA THR A 121 -10.81 2.39 12.54
C THR A 121 -11.42 1.95 11.23
#